data_AF-A0A958BAZ0-F1
#
_entry.id   AF-A0A958BAZ0-F1
#
_cell.length_a   1.000
_cell.length_b   1.000
_cell.length_c   1.000
_cell.angle_alpha   90.00
_cell.angle_beta   90.00
_cell.angle_gamma   90.00
#
_symmetry.space_group_name_H-M   'P 1'
#
loop_
_entity.id
_entity.type
_entity.pdbx_description
1 polymer ?
#
loop_
_entity_poly.entity_id
_entity_poly.type
_entity_poly.pdbx_seq_one_letter_code
_entity_poly.pdbx_strand_id
1 'polypeptide(L)'
;MAKTITPEIYSSVFQAVPLLVDFPTSRFWVDYDQEADVLYISFQRPQKATDTEMTDEGILFRYRDKQLVGITVLDASTRPLSERVDVKQKAV
;
A
#
# COMPACT_ATOMS: atom_id res chain seq x y z
N MET A 1 -15.44 15.25 -13.06
CA MET A 1 -15.79 14.33 -14.17
C MET A 1 -16.48 13.12 -13.57
N ALA A 2 -17.67 12.74 -14.04
CA ALA A 2 -18.36 11.56 -13.53
C ALA A 2 -17.59 10.31 -13.99
N LYS A 3 -17.12 9.48 -13.04
CA LYS A 3 -16.51 8.19 -13.37
C LYS A 3 -17.64 7.22 -13.73
N THR A 4 -17.81 6.95 -15.02
CA THR A 4 -18.70 5.88 -15.50
C THR A 4 -18.12 4.55 -15.01
N ILE A 5 -18.96 3.70 -14.41
CA ILE A 5 -18.53 2.36 -14.02
C ILE A 5 -18.32 1.54 -15.29
N THR A 6 -17.10 1.07 -15.51
CA THR A 6 -16.73 0.25 -16.67
C THR A 6 -16.32 -1.17 -16.22
N PRO A 7 -16.37 -2.19 -17.11
CA PRO A 7 -15.93 -3.55 -16.79
C PRO A 7 -14.49 -3.63 -16.24
N GLU A 8 -13.60 -2.73 -16.66
CA GLU A 8 -12.21 -2.66 -16.21
C GLU A 8 -12.11 -2.24 -14.73
N ILE A 9 -13.01 -1.35 -14.28
CA ILE A 9 -13.11 -0.96 -12.87
C ILE A 9 -13.54 -2.16 -12.03
N TYR A 10 -14.51 -2.95 -12.50
CA TYR A 10 -14.91 -4.18 -11.81
C TYR A 10 -13.75 -5.14 -11.67
N SER A 11 -13.04 -5.42 -12.77
CA SER A 11 -11.90 -6.35 -12.74
C SER A 11 -10.83 -5.90 -11.74
N SER A 12 -10.46 -4.62 -11.76
CA SER A 12 -9.46 -4.05 -10.85
C SER A 12 -9.89 -4.15 -9.39
N VAL A 13 -11.16 -3.84 -9.09
CA VAL A 13 -11.71 -3.95 -7.74
C VAL A 13 -11.67 -5.41 -7.27
N PHE A 14 -12.16 -6.35 -8.08
CA PHE A 14 -12.18 -7.76 -7.72
C PHE A 14 -10.78 -8.36 -7.52
N GLN A 15 -9.77 -7.89 -8.27
CA GLN A 15 -8.38 -8.28 -8.06
C GLN A 15 -7.82 -7.72 -6.74
N ALA A 16 -8.20 -6.50 -6.37
CA ALA A 16 -7.73 -5.86 -5.15
C ALA A 16 -8.39 -6.41 -3.88
N VAL A 17 -9.70 -6.70 -3.88
CA VAL A 17 -10.46 -7.13 -2.68
C VAL A 17 -9.76 -8.21 -1.85
N PRO A 18 -9.32 -9.36 -2.40
CA PRO A 18 -8.67 -10.39 -1.57
C PRO A 18 -7.39 -9.87 -0.89
N LEU A 19 -6.60 -9.05 -1.57
CA LEU A 19 -5.38 -8.46 -1.02
C LEU A 19 -5.68 -7.46 0.11
N LEU A 20 -6.78 -6.72 -0.01
CA LEU A 20 -7.23 -5.77 1.02
C LEU A 20 -7.84 -6.48 2.24
N VAL A 21 -8.46 -7.66 2.04
CA VAL A 21 -9.01 -8.49 3.12
C VAL A 21 -7.90 -9.21 3.90
N ASP A 22 -6.87 -9.68 3.21
CA ASP A 22 -5.70 -10.35 3.83
C ASP A 22 -4.69 -9.36 4.44
N PHE A 23 -4.97 -8.06 4.35
CA PHE A 23 -4.09 -7.01 4.82
C PHE A 23 -3.94 -7.03 6.35
N PRO A 24 -2.76 -6.71 6.92
CA PRO A 24 -2.47 -6.93 8.35
C PRO A 24 -3.26 -6.04 9.33
N THR A 25 -4.14 -5.18 8.82
CA THR A 25 -4.95 -4.27 9.61
C THR A 25 -6.35 -4.17 9.01
N SER A 26 -7.36 -4.11 9.89
CA SER A 26 -8.77 -3.97 9.51
C SER A 26 -9.16 -2.55 9.08
N ARG A 27 -8.29 -1.55 9.34
CA ARG A 27 -8.56 -0.16 9.00
C ARG A 27 -7.29 0.55 8.57
N PHE A 28 -7.30 1.04 7.34
CA PHE A 28 -6.21 1.79 6.75
C PHE A 28 -6.77 2.84 5.78
N TRP A 29 -5.89 3.76 5.36
CA TRP A 29 -6.20 4.81 4.40
C TRP A 29 -5.19 4.72 3.26
N VAL A 30 -5.70 4.85 2.04
CA VAL A 30 -4.88 4.85 0.82
C VAL A 30 -5.10 6.18 0.12
N ASP A 31 -4.01 6.90 -0.10
CA ASP A 31 -4.01 8.19 -0.79
C ASP A 31 -2.97 8.09 -1.92
N TYR A 32 -3.41 8.19 -3.18
CA TYR A 32 -2.51 8.21 -4.33
C TYR A 32 -2.32 9.65 -4.79
N ASP A 33 -1.07 10.11 -4.75
CA ASP A 33 -0.66 11.39 -5.31
C ASP A 33 -0.22 11.18 -6.76
N GLN A 34 -1.08 11.60 -7.69
CA GLN A 34 -0.84 11.44 -9.12
C GLN A 34 0.28 12.37 -9.64
N GLU A 35 0.51 13.52 -9.00
CA GLU A 35 1.55 14.45 -9.43
C GLU A 35 2.94 13.93 -9.07
N ALA A 36 3.07 13.32 -7.89
CA ALA A 36 4.33 12.74 -7.43
C ALA A 36 4.54 11.27 -7.85
N ASP A 37 3.53 10.60 -8.39
CA ASP A 37 3.48 9.13 -8.59
C ASP A 37 3.80 8.34 -7.30
N VAL A 38 3.15 8.74 -6.20
CA VAL A 38 3.38 8.17 -4.87
C VAL A 38 2.08 7.64 -4.27
N LEU A 39 2.12 6.40 -3.79
CA LEU A 39 1.01 5.79 -3.04
C LEU A 39 1.31 5.78 -1.54
N TYR A 40 0.48 6.46 -0.77
CA TYR A 40 0.56 6.44 0.69
C TYR A 40 -0.45 5.45 1.25
N ILE A 41 0.02 4.52 2.08
CA ILE A 41 -0.82 3.64 2.87
C ILE A 41 -0.61 3.98 4.34
N SER A 42 -1.66 4.32 5.07
CA SER A 42 -1.58 4.69 6.49
C SER A 42 -2.41 3.73 7.32
N PHE A 43 -1.84 3.20 8.41
CA PHE A 43 -2.52 2.25 9.30
C PHE A 43 -3.15 2.92 10.53
N GLN A 44 -2.77 4.18 10.79
CA GLN A 44 -3.30 4.96 11.89
C GLN A 44 -3.47 6.43 11.46
N ARG A 45 -4.47 7.10 12.02
CA ARG A 45 -4.58 8.56 11.98
C ARG A 45 -4.81 9.11 13.40
N PRO A 46 -4.02 10.11 13.85
CA PRO A 46 -2.84 10.68 13.19
C PRO A 46 -1.67 9.67 13.19
N GLN A 47 -0.88 9.67 12.12
CA GLN A 47 0.16 8.65 11.93
C GLN A 47 1.41 8.90 12.78
N LYS A 48 1.74 10.16 13.09
CA LYS A 48 2.92 10.62 13.89
C LYS A 48 4.12 9.65 13.81
N ALA A 49 4.61 9.38 12.61
CA ALA A 49 5.79 8.55 12.43
C ALA A 49 7.00 9.30 13.00
N THR A 50 7.87 8.56 13.67
CA THR A 50 9.12 9.05 14.26
C THR A 50 10.33 8.59 13.46
N ASP A 51 10.18 7.53 12.68
CA ASP A 51 11.25 6.91 11.91
C ASP A 51 10.76 6.43 10.53
N THR A 52 11.67 6.28 9.59
CA THR A 52 11.38 5.80 8.23
C THR A 52 12.55 5.00 7.68
N GLU A 53 12.27 3.77 7.26
CA GLU A 53 13.23 2.91 6.58
C GLU A 53 12.89 2.87 5.08
N MET A 54 13.88 3.19 4.23
CA MET A 54 13.76 3.14 2.76
C MET A 54 14.39 1.85 2.25
N THR A 55 13.69 1.13 1.38
CA THR A 55 14.26 -0.01 0.64
C THR A 55 14.89 0.44 -0.68
N ASP A 56 15.78 -0.39 -1.22
CA ASP A 56 16.35 -0.20 -2.56
C ASP A 56 15.29 -0.24 -3.67
N GLU A 57 14.11 -0.79 -3.38
CA GLU A 57 12.98 -0.86 -4.29
C GLU A 57 12.08 0.38 -4.22
N GLY A 58 12.44 1.44 -3.50
CA GLY A 58 11.64 2.67 -3.41
C GLY A 58 10.37 2.53 -2.56
N ILE A 59 10.39 1.63 -1.57
CA ILE A 59 9.32 1.49 -0.58
C ILE A 59 9.83 2.06 0.75
N LEU A 60 9.04 2.95 1.35
CA LEU A 60 9.35 3.55 2.65
C LEU A 60 8.41 2.97 3.70
N PHE A 61 8.98 2.32 4.70
CA PHE A 61 8.27 1.85 5.88
C PHE A 61 8.32 2.93 6.96
N ARG A 62 7.16 3.43 7.37
CA ARG A 62 7.03 4.54 8.33
C ARG A 62 6.67 3.97 9.71
N TYR A 63 7.52 4.21 10.69
CA TYR A 63 7.38 3.68 12.05
C TYR A 63 7.11 4.77 13.07
N ARG A 64 6.35 4.42 14.12
CA ARG A 64 6.34 5.13 15.39
C ARG A 64 6.89 4.18 16.44
N ASP A 65 8.03 4.52 17.01
CA ASP A 65 8.82 3.60 17.82
C ASP A 65 9.10 2.30 17.04
N LYS A 66 8.58 1.16 17.50
CA LYS A 66 8.72 -0.15 16.84
C LYS A 66 7.49 -0.56 16.03
N GLN A 67 6.47 0.30 15.96
CA GLN A 67 5.22 -0.01 15.29
C GLN A 67 5.19 0.57 13.88
N LEU A 68 4.94 -0.29 12.89
CA LEU A 68 4.70 0.16 11.52
C LEU A 68 3.35 0.91 11.48
N VAL A 69 3.39 2.20 11.15
CA VAL A 69 2.22 3.08 11.12
C VAL A 69 1.80 3.45 9.69
N GLY A 70 2.64 3.15 8.69
CA GLY A 70 2.24 3.21 7.28
C GLY A 70 3.39 2.91 6.33
N ILE A 71 3.07 2.94 5.05
CA ILE A 71 3.96 2.66 3.93
C ILE A 71 3.82 3.80 2.91
N THR A 72 4.91 4.12 2.23
CA THR A 72 4.90 4.99 1.05
C THR A 72 5.57 4.22 -0.09
N VAL A 73 4.91 4.13 -1.25
CA VAL A 73 5.46 3.46 -2.43
C VAL A 73 5.71 4.52 -3.49
N LEU A 74 6.98 4.67 -3.89
CA LEU A 74 7.38 5.54 -4.99
C LEU A 74 7.19 4.83 -6.34
N ASP A 75 7.08 5.60 -7.42
CA ASP A 75 6.88 5.12 -8.79
C ASP A 75 5.72 4.12 -8.87
N ALA A 76 4.63 4.41 -8.14
CA ALA A 76 3.57 3.45 -7.84
C ALA A 76 2.86 2.97 -9.12
N SER A 77 2.73 3.83 -10.12
CA SER A 77 2.09 3.53 -11.41
C SER A 77 2.84 2.48 -12.25
N THR A 78 4.14 2.31 -12.00
CA THR A 78 5.00 1.37 -12.74
C THR A 78 5.14 0.00 -12.06
N ARG A 79 4.55 -0.16 -10.87
CA ARG A 79 4.65 -1.42 -10.12
C ARG A 79 3.93 -2.53 -10.88
N PRO A 80 4.58 -3.68 -11.10
CA PRO A 80 3.91 -4.82 -11.70
C PRO A 80 2.81 -5.31 -10.76
N LEU A 81 1.71 -5.82 -11.33
CA LEU A 81 0.80 -6.67 -10.58
C LEU A 81 1.60 -7.92 -10.16
N SER A 82 2.10 -7.94 -8.92
CA SER A 82 2.93 -9.05 -8.46
C SER A 82 2.11 -10.33 -8.42
N GLU A 83 2.67 -11.42 -8.96
CA GLU A 83 2.24 -12.77 -8.59
C GLU A 83 2.35 -12.91 -7.06
N ARG A 84 1.44 -13.67 -6.44
CA ARG A 84 1.40 -13.87 -4.99
C ARG A 84 2.81 -14.12 -4.46
N VAL A 85 3.35 -13.16 -3.71
CA VAL A 85 4.55 -13.41 -2.91
C VAL A 85 4.06 -14.26 -1.74
N ASP A 86 4.29 -15.57 -1.81
CA ASP A 86 4.10 -16.45 -0.67
C ASP A 86 5.04 -15.98 0.45
N VAL A 87 4.53 -15.16 1.37
CA VAL A 87 5.20 -14.78 2.61
C VAL A 87 5.19 -15.97 3.57
N LYS A 88 5.81 -17.08 3.14
CA LYS A 88 6.26 -18.17 3.98
C LYS A 88 7.77 -18.25 3.84
N GLN A 89 8.48 -17.35 4.53
CA GLN A 89 9.78 -17.61 5.16
C GLN A 89 10.37 -16.33 5.77
N LYS A 90 10.27 -16.23 7.10
CA LYS A 90 11.42 -16.11 8.01
C LYS A 90 10.89 -16.16 9.45
N ALA A 91 10.61 -17.38 9.88
CA ALA A 91 10.78 -17.77 11.28
C ALA A 91 11.99 -18.71 11.29
N VAL A 92 13.18 -18.13 11.53
CA VAL A 92 14.37 -18.82 12.01
C VAL A 92 15.03 -17.88 13.00
#